data_AF-A0A4V2SWJ5-F1
#
_entry.id   AF-A0A4V2SWJ5-F1
#
_cell.length_a   1.000
_cell.length_b   1.000
_cell.length_c   1.000
_cell.angle_alpha   90.00
_cell.angle_beta   90.00
_cell.angle_gamma   90.00
#
_symmetry.space_group_name_H-M   'P 1'
#
loop_
_entity.id
_entity.type
_entity.pdbx_description
1 polymer ?
#
loop_
_entity_poly.entity_id
_entity_poly.type
_entity_poly.pdbx_seq_one_letter_code
_entity_poly.pdbx_strand_id
1 'polypeptide(L)'
;MTVINAFKNGTTVIDEATMNSLISIQPFALVYDGTQVDGKTGAGVYQFDNSSYDTAIYFTSLGVTEVARVELELVKGGSGADLVIEIRAGLVTDDSSEGILLKKMVLPAEFVTTSKAYVSIPFDLTGLTSGARYWLVVRKAGDATNYIRLHGEAAQDANYPTYQRNGAGAWGQVNSAHYKIFSGESGLFRHGIYGSGFTAVEYSGEVISKMYRYLPPAGTSQGGIRDVLTFTWNGSYLKRGAL
;
A
#
# COMPACT_ATOMS: atom_id res chain seq x y z
N MET A 1 31.73 -9.55 6.92
CA MET A 1 30.58 -9.83 7.81
C MET A 1 31.06 -9.65 9.25
N THR A 2 30.49 -8.71 9.98
CA THR A 2 30.73 -8.56 11.41
C THR A 2 29.94 -9.63 12.15
N VAL A 3 30.61 -10.48 12.92
CA VAL A 3 29.94 -11.53 13.71
C VAL A 3 29.21 -10.88 14.88
N ILE A 4 27.89 -11.05 14.94
CA ILE A 4 27.04 -10.55 16.03
C ILE A 4 27.05 -11.58 17.16
N ASN A 5 27.61 -11.23 18.32
CA ASN A 5 27.74 -12.13 19.48
C ASN A 5 26.53 -12.11 20.43
N ALA A 6 25.34 -11.74 19.95
CA ALA A 6 24.15 -11.56 20.80
C ALA A 6 23.39 -12.88 21.07
N PHE A 7 23.56 -13.91 20.23
CA PHE A 7 22.87 -15.20 20.34
C PHE A 7 23.90 -16.34 20.31
N LYS A 8 23.64 -17.40 21.07
CA LYS A 8 24.53 -18.57 21.16
C LYS A 8 23.69 -19.84 21.17
N ASN A 9 23.95 -20.73 20.22
CA ASN A 9 23.27 -22.01 20.12
C ASN A 9 23.38 -22.79 21.45
N GLY A 10 22.25 -23.29 21.95
CA GLY A 10 22.18 -24.00 23.23
C GLY A 10 22.36 -23.13 24.49
N THR A 11 22.48 -21.80 24.37
CA THR A 11 22.61 -20.87 25.52
C THR A 11 21.51 -19.82 25.55
N THR A 12 21.15 -19.25 24.40
CA THR A 12 20.00 -18.35 24.27
C THR A 12 18.77 -19.13 23.83
N VAL A 13 17.58 -18.68 24.26
CA VAL A 13 16.28 -19.30 23.88
C VAL A 13 16.09 -19.33 22.35
N ILE A 14 16.76 -18.44 21.63
CA ILE A 14 16.74 -18.35 20.18
C ILE A 14 18.17 -18.59 19.67
N ASP A 15 18.32 -19.45 18.66
CA ASP A 15 19.63 -19.80 18.10
C ASP A 15 20.18 -18.73 17.14
N GLU A 16 21.50 -18.74 16.97
CA GLU A 16 22.24 -17.78 16.17
C GLU A 16 21.91 -17.87 14.66
N ALA A 17 21.65 -19.05 14.11
CA ALA A 17 21.39 -19.22 12.68
C ALA A 17 20.03 -18.61 12.30
N THR A 18 19.02 -18.80 13.16
CA THR A 18 17.69 -18.21 13.03
C THR A 18 17.76 -16.68 13.15
N MET A 19 18.46 -16.16 14.17
CA MET A 19 18.52 -14.71 14.40
C MET A 19 19.41 -13.96 13.41
N ASN A 20 20.53 -14.54 12.96
CA ASN A 20 21.41 -13.85 12.01
C ASN A 20 20.70 -13.55 10.68
N SER A 21 19.81 -14.42 10.21
CA SER A 21 18.96 -14.14 9.04
C SER A 21 17.92 -13.02 9.28
N LEU A 22 17.44 -12.89 10.52
CA LEU A 22 16.48 -11.86 10.93
C LEU A 22 17.14 -10.48 11.11
N ILE A 23 18.43 -10.45 11.46
CA ILE A 23 19.17 -9.21 11.79
C ILE A 23 20.13 -8.80 10.67
N SER A 24 20.44 -9.69 9.71
CA SER A 24 21.19 -9.32 8.52
C SER A 24 20.43 -8.29 7.71
N ILE A 25 21.15 -7.26 7.23
CA ILE A 25 20.55 -6.25 6.36
C ILE A 25 19.97 -6.94 5.12
N GLN A 26 18.64 -6.92 5.03
CA GLN A 26 17.93 -7.46 3.89
C GLN A 26 17.98 -6.42 2.76
N PRO A 27 17.92 -6.85 1.48
CA PRO A 27 17.64 -5.93 0.38
C PRO A 27 16.43 -5.07 0.74
N PHE A 28 16.60 -3.75 0.63
CA PHE A 28 15.58 -2.78 0.98
C PHE A 28 15.46 -1.71 -0.08
N ALA A 29 14.29 -1.09 -0.13
CA ALA A 29 14.04 0.11 -0.91
C ALA A 29 13.56 1.24 0.00
N LEU A 30 13.98 2.46 -0.29
CA LEU A 30 13.51 3.66 0.39
C LEU A 30 12.69 4.47 -0.60
N VAL A 31 11.46 4.77 -0.23
CA VAL A 31 10.51 5.52 -1.05
C VAL A 31 10.30 6.88 -0.40
N TYR A 32 10.46 7.94 -1.19
CA TYR A 32 10.26 9.32 -0.78
C TYR A 32 8.93 9.86 -1.32
N ASP A 33 8.59 11.11 -0.98
CA ASP A 33 7.35 11.77 -1.42
C ASP A 33 7.13 11.63 -2.92
N GLY A 34 8.17 11.96 -3.68
CA GLY A 34 8.14 11.87 -5.11
C GLY A 34 7.29 12.93 -5.80
N THR A 35 7.13 12.77 -7.10
CA THR A 35 6.23 13.58 -7.92
C THR A 35 4.99 12.76 -8.26
N GLN A 36 3.80 13.37 -8.11
CA GLN A 36 2.58 12.74 -8.59
C GLN A 36 2.59 12.72 -10.12
N VAL A 37 2.49 11.54 -10.71
CA VAL A 37 2.54 11.33 -12.17
C VAL A 37 1.17 11.09 -12.78
N ASP A 38 0.23 10.61 -11.98
CA ASP A 38 -1.16 10.38 -12.38
C ASP A 38 -2.07 10.35 -11.15
N GLY A 39 -3.37 10.50 -11.36
CA GLY A 39 -4.35 10.37 -10.28
C GLY A 39 -5.66 11.08 -10.54
N LYS A 40 -6.69 10.62 -9.84
CA LYS A 40 -7.99 11.28 -9.76
C LYS A 40 -8.25 11.66 -8.31
N THR A 41 -8.59 12.94 -8.08
CA THR A 41 -8.94 13.46 -6.76
C THR A 41 -10.15 14.38 -6.90
N GLY A 42 -10.98 14.46 -5.87
CA GLY A 42 -12.07 15.43 -5.84
C GLY A 42 -12.90 15.37 -4.58
N ALA A 43 -14.08 16.02 -4.64
CA ALA A 43 -15.01 16.15 -3.52
C ALA A 43 -16.08 15.04 -3.51
N GLY A 44 -16.02 14.09 -4.45
CA GLY A 44 -16.93 12.97 -4.51
C GLY A 44 -17.00 12.15 -3.22
N VAL A 45 -18.19 11.57 -3.01
CA VAL A 45 -18.51 10.75 -1.83
C VAL A 45 -18.97 9.34 -2.19
N TYR A 46 -18.81 8.94 -3.45
CA TYR A 46 -19.10 7.57 -3.86
C TYR A 46 -18.11 6.62 -3.17
N GLN A 47 -18.57 5.42 -2.83
CA GLN A 47 -17.80 4.45 -2.06
C GLN A 47 -17.85 3.08 -2.75
N PHE A 48 -16.66 2.57 -3.06
CA PHE A 48 -16.45 1.21 -3.53
C PHE A 48 -16.17 0.33 -2.32
N ASP A 49 -17.14 -0.50 -1.95
CA ASP A 49 -16.97 -1.46 -0.86
C ASP A 49 -16.20 -2.70 -1.35
N ASN A 50 -15.02 -2.93 -0.75
CA ASN A 50 -14.20 -4.07 -1.07
C ASN A 50 -14.76 -5.41 -0.55
N SER A 51 -15.78 -5.41 0.31
CA SER A 51 -16.41 -6.65 0.80
C SER A 51 -16.99 -7.50 -0.33
N SER A 52 -17.42 -6.84 -1.41
CA SER A 52 -18.22 -7.45 -2.46
C SER A 52 -17.55 -7.45 -3.83
N TYR A 53 -16.65 -6.49 -4.10
CA TYR A 53 -16.15 -6.26 -5.45
C TYR A 53 -14.62 -6.13 -5.50
N ASP A 54 -14.03 -6.76 -6.53
CA ASP A 54 -12.73 -6.33 -7.02
C ASP A 54 -12.92 -4.98 -7.72
N THR A 55 -11.98 -4.05 -7.57
CA THR A 55 -12.01 -2.75 -8.25
C THR A 55 -10.74 -2.56 -9.06
N ALA A 56 -10.88 -2.33 -10.37
CA ALA A 56 -9.77 -2.05 -11.28
C ALA A 56 -9.80 -0.57 -11.67
N ILE A 57 -8.68 0.11 -11.44
CA ILE A 57 -8.49 1.53 -11.68
C ILE A 57 -7.41 1.68 -12.71
N TYR A 58 -7.71 2.46 -13.74
CA TYR A 58 -6.78 2.73 -14.81
C TYR A 58 -5.79 3.83 -14.39
N PHE A 59 -4.51 3.70 -14.76
CA PHE A 59 -3.54 4.78 -14.67
C PHE A 59 -2.50 4.75 -15.80
N THR A 60 -1.88 5.90 -16.08
CA THR A 60 -0.82 6.06 -17.09
C THR A 60 0.50 6.43 -16.44
N SER A 61 1.59 5.71 -16.75
CA SER A 61 2.93 6.06 -16.25
C SER A 61 3.59 7.14 -17.10
N LEU A 62 2.96 8.31 -17.21
CA LEU A 62 3.43 9.38 -18.09
C LEU A 62 4.78 9.95 -17.61
N GLY A 63 5.78 9.91 -18.48
CA GLY A 63 7.09 10.50 -18.19
C GLY A 63 7.95 9.68 -17.21
N VAL A 64 7.49 8.50 -16.76
CA VAL A 64 8.18 7.69 -15.76
C VAL A 64 8.23 6.21 -16.14
N THR A 65 9.26 5.52 -15.65
CA THR A 65 9.48 4.08 -15.80
C THR A 65 9.33 3.32 -14.49
N GLU A 66 8.78 3.99 -13.46
CA GLU A 66 8.62 3.45 -12.12
C GLU A 66 7.35 4.00 -11.43
N VAL A 67 6.88 3.25 -10.45
CA VAL A 67 5.87 3.64 -9.46
C VAL A 67 6.43 3.31 -8.08
N ALA A 68 6.76 4.35 -7.31
CA ALA A 68 7.35 4.18 -6.01
C ALA A 68 6.29 3.96 -4.93
N ARG A 69 5.16 4.68 -4.99
CA ARG A 69 4.02 4.53 -4.09
C ARG A 69 2.71 4.93 -4.75
N VAL A 70 1.64 4.46 -4.13
CA VAL A 70 0.26 4.77 -4.49
C VAL A 70 -0.44 5.35 -3.26
N GLU A 71 -1.25 6.39 -3.44
CA GLU A 71 -2.21 6.81 -2.41
C GLU A 71 -3.62 6.46 -2.85
N LEU A 72 -4.40 5.90 -1.94
CA LEU A 72 -5.83 5.64 -2.10
C LEU A 72 -6.61 6.42 -1.04
N GLU A 73 -7.74 7.04 -1.39
CA GLU A 73 -8.62 7.66 -0.39
C GLU A 73 -9.51 6.57 0.22
N LEU A 74 -9.20 6.17 1.45
CA LEU A 74 -9.80 5.02 2.11
C LEU A 74 -10.57 5.43 3.37
N VAL A 75 -11.56 4.61 3.73
CA VAL A 75 -12.22 4.66 5.03
C VAL A 75 -12.55 3.26 5.53
N LYS A 76 -12.25 3.01 6.80
CA LYS A 76 -12.48 1.73 7.46
C LYS A 76 -13.92 1.58 7.96
N GLY A 77 -14.54 0.43 7.69
CA GLY A 77 -15.79 -0.03 8.29
C GLY A 77 -15.53 -1.19 9.26
N GLY A 78 -16.15 -1.16 10.44
CA GLY A 78 -15.89 -2.16 11.49
C GLY A 78 -14.41 -2.20 11.89
N SER A 79 -13.85 -3.42 11.99
CA SER A 79 -12.41 -3.62 12.21
C SER A 79 -11.57 -3.48 10.94
N GLY A 80 -12.23 -3.31 9.78
CA GLY A 80 -11.60 -3.36 8.46
C GLY A 80 -11.18 -4.76 8.04
N ALA A 81 -10.70 -4.87 6.82
CA ALA A 81 -10.07 -6.06 6.27
C ALA A 81 -8.82 -5.65 5.50
N ASP A 82 -7.80 -6.51 5.49
CA ASP A 82 -6.58 -6.23 4.75
C ASP A 82 -6.88 -6.02 3.27
N LEU A 83 -6.29 -4.98 2.69
CA LEU A 83 -6.40 -4.76 1.26
C LEU A 83 -5.21 -5.40 0.55
N VAL A 84 -5.50 -6.16 -0.50
CA VAL A 84 -4.50 -6.56 -1.49
C VAL A 84 -4.62 -5.61 -2.67
N ILE A 85 -3.54 -4.90 -2.95
CA ILE A 85 -3.44 -3.96 -4.05
C ILE A 85 -2.41 -4.48 -5.05
N GLU A 86 -2.79 -4.58 -6.31
CA GLU A 86 -1.97 -5.09 -7.39
C GLU A 86 -1.74 -4.01 -8.45
N ILE A 87 -0.56 -4.00 -9.05
CA ILE A 87 -0.33 -3.31 -10.33
C ILE A 87 -0.21 -4.37 -11.42
N ARG A 88 -0.99 -4.22 -12.49
CA ARG A 88 -1.06 -5.15 -13.62
C ARG A 88 -0.88 -4.45 -14.95
N ALA A 89 -0.33 -5.17 -15.93
CA ALA A 89 -0.27 -4.77 -17.33
C ALA A 89 -1.19 -5.64 -18.20
N GLY A 90 -1.87 -5.04 -19.17
CA GLY A 90 -2.65 -5.78 -20.17
C GLY A 90 -3.90 -6.49 -19.65
N LEU A 91 -4.47 -6.04 -18.53
CA LEU A 91 -5.82 -6.46 -18.12
C LEU A 91 -6.83 -5.91 -19.12
N VAL A 92 -7.81 -6.75 -19.50
CA VAL A 92 -8.90 -6.41 -20.41
C VAL A 92 -10.23 -6.54 -19.68
N THR A 93 -11.07 -5.51 -19.77
CA THR A 93 -12.29 -5.38 -18.97
C THR A 93 -13.41 -6.33 -19.40
N ASP A 94 -13.29 -7.01 -20.54
CA ASP A 94 -14.27 -8.00 -21.03
C ASP A 94 -14.04 -9.42 -20.48
N ASP A 95 -13.11 -9.58 -19.53
CA ASP A 95 -12.67 -10.86 -18.93
C ASP A 95 -11.87 -11.78 -19.86
N SER A 96 -11.47 -11.32 -21.05
CA SER A 96 -10.59 -12.10 -21.93
C SER A 96 -9.16 -12.25 -21.40
N SER A 97 -8.74 -11.38 -20.47
CA SER A 97 -7.40 -11.39 -19.87
C SER A 97 -7.36 -10.66 -18.52
N GLU A 98 -6.84 -11.34 -17.48
CA GLU A 98 -6.50 -10.74 -16.18
C GLU A 98 -5.21 -9.88 -16.21
N GLY A 99 -4.52 -9.86 -17.35
CA GLY A 99 -3.22 -9.24 -17.49
C GLY A 99 -2.13 -9.92 -16.66
N ILE A 100 -0.93 -9.34 -16.73
CA ILE A 100 0.26 -9.78 -16.02
C ILE A 100 0.36 -9.03 -14.70
N LEU A 101 0.48 -9.76 -13.58
CA LEU A 101 0.80 -9.16 -12.28
C LEU A 101 2.24 -8.66 -12.26
N LEU A 102 2.42 -7.35 -12.09
CA LEU A 102 3.75 -6.72 -11.99
C LEU A 102 4.22 -6.63 -10.55
N LYS A 103 3.33 -6.21 -9.64
CA LYS A 103 3.62 -6.08 -8.20
C LYS A 103 2.33 -6.23 -7.41
N LYS A 104 2.45 -6.76 -6.18
CA LYS A 104 1.36 -6.81 -5.20
C LYS A 104 1.84 -6.29 -3.86
N MET A 105 0.95 -5.63 -3.13
CA MET A 105 1.16 -5.12 -1.78
C MET A 105 -0.06 -5.44 -0.93
N VAL A 106 0.19 -5.66 0.37
CA VAL A 106 -0.88 -5.84 1.35
C VAL A 106 -0.88 -4.63 2.27
N LEU A 107 -2.01 -3.97 2.41
CA LEU A 107 -2.21 -2.90 3.38
C LEU A 107 -3.01 -3.46 4.58
N PRO A 108 -2.41 -3.52 5.78
CA PRO A 108 -3.11 -3.94 7.00
C PRO A 108 -4.30 -3.03 7.33
N ALA A 109 -5.40 -3.63 7.77
CA ALA A 109 -6.61 -2.91 8.16
C ALA A 109 -6.39 -1.89 9.29
N GLU A 110 -5.43 -2.16 10.17
CA GLU A 110 -5.04 -1.32 11.30
C GLU A 110 -4.51 0.05 10.84
N PHE A 111 -3.99 0.13 9.60
CA PHE A 111 -3.37 1.35 9.06
C PHE A 111 -4.40 2.30 8.44
N VAL A 112 -5.65 1.85 8.30
CA VAL A 112 -6.73 2.66 7.72
C VAL A 112 -7.60 3.25 8.83
N THR A 113 -7.88 4.54 8.72
CA THR A 113 -8.68 5.31 9.68
C THR A 113 -10.18 5.11 9.46
N THR A 114 -10.97 5.36 10.50
CA THR A 114 -12.45 5.38 10.42
C THR A 114 -13.00 6.66 9.79
N SER A 115 -12.15 7.68 9.64
CA SER A 115 -12.40 8.86 8.81
C SER A 115 -11.77 8.69 7.43
N LYS A 116 -12.38 9.31 6.42
CA LYS A 116 -11.85 9.38 5.06
C LYS A 116 -10.47 10.04 5.04
N ALA A 117 -9.46 9.35 4.51
CA ALA A 117 -8.10 9.86 4.38
C ALA A 117 -7.35 9.18 3.23
N TYR A 118 -6.36 9.88 2.65
CA TYR A 118 -5.41 9.24 1.74
C TYR A 118 -4.43 8.38 2.56
N VAL A 119 -4.31 7.10 2.17
CA VAL A 119 -3.35 6.16 2.75
C VAL A 119 -2.30 5.85 1.71
N SER A 120 -1.03 6.06 2.07
CA SER A 120 0.12 5.84 1.19
C SER A 120 0.62 4.39 1.32
N ILE A 121 0.77 3.72 0.18
CA ILE A 121 1.15 2.32 0.06
C ILE A 121 2.41 2.23 -0.80
N PRO A 122 3.53 1.67 -0.31
CA PRO A 122 4.75 1.57 -1.08
C PRO A 122 4.68 0.45 -2.12
N PHE A 123 5.25 0.66 -3.31
CA PHE A 123 5.29 -0.35 -4.38
C PHE A 123 6.71 -0.65 -4.86
N ASP A 124 7.56 0.37 -5.01
CA ASP A 124 8.90 0.24 -5.60
C ASP A 124 8.89 -0.67 -6.84
N LEU A 125 8.07 -0.30 -7.81
CA LEU A 125 7.90 -1.02 -9.07
C LEU A 125 8.69 -0.28 -10.14
N THR A 126 9.67 -0.94 -10.74
CA THR A 126 10.47 -0.42 -11.85
C THR A 126 10.20 -1.19 -13.14
N GLY A 127 10.73 -0.72 -14.27
CA GLY A 127 10.60 -1.40 -15.56
C GLY A 127 9.29 -1.10 -16.30
N LEU A 128 8.59 -0.04 -15.93
CA LEU A 128 7.42 0.44 -16.67
C LEU A 128 7.86 1.12 -17.97
N THR A 129 7.04 1.00 -19.00
CA THR A 129 7.15 1.80 -20.22
C THR A 129 6.45 3.15 -20.03
N SER A 130 7.18 4.26 -20.19
CA SER A 130 6.63 5.62 -20.10
C SER A 130 5.47 5.83 -21.07
N GLY A 131 4.37 6.41 -20.58
CA GLY A 131 3.13 6.64 -21.34
C GLY A 131 2.27 5.39 -21.57
N ALA A 132 2.71 4.21 -21.10
CA ALA A 132 1.89 3.01 -21.16
C ALA A 132 0.82 3.01 -20.05
N ARG A 133 -0.17 2.14 -20.27
CA ARG A 133 -1.39 2.03 -19.46
C ARG A 133 -1.28 0.81 -18.56
N TYR A 134 -1.58 1.01 -17.29
CA TYR A 134 -1.56 -0.03 -16.27
C TYR A 134 -2.83 0.00 -15.44
N TRP A 135 -3.01 -1.05 -14.66
CA TRP A 135 -4.18 -1.24 -13.83
C TRP A 135 -3.77 -1.38 -12.39
N LEU A 136 -4.32 -0.52 -11.54
CA LEU A 136 -4.31 -0.68 -10.10
C LEU A 136 -5.55 -1.48 -9.70
N VAL A 137 -5.36 -2.69 -9.22
CA VAL A 137 -6.47 -3.58 -8.82
C VAL A 137 -6.50 -3.70 -7.30
N VAL A 138 -7.58 -3.20 -6.70
CA VAL A 138 -7.92 -3.41 -5.29
C VAL A 138 -8.79 -4.66 -5.23
N ARG A 139 -8.24 -5.73 -4.65
CA ARG A 139 -8.96 -7.01 -4.55
C ARG A 139 -10.00 -6.96 -3.45
N LYS A 140 -11.10 -7.68 -3.69
CA LYS A 140 -12.15 -7.86 -2.70
C LYS A 140 -11.60 -8.55 -1.44
N ALA A 141 -12.04 -8.08 -0.28
CA ALA A 141 -11.66 -8.63 1.01
C ALA A 141 -12.70 -8.25 2.08
N GLY A 142 -12.74 -9.00 3.17
CA GLY A 142 -13.63 -8.71 4.30
C GLY A 142 -15.05 -9.26 4.11
N ASP A 143 -15.98 -8.66 4.85
CA ASP A 143 -17.38 -9.05 4.92
C ASP A 143 -18.29 -7.82 5.13
N ALA A 144 -19.59 -8.03 5.28
CA ALA A 144 -20.57 -6.94 5.45
C ALA A 144 -20.38 -6.10 6.73
N THR A 145 -19.57 -6.57 7.69
CA THR A 145 -19.27 -5.90 8.96
C THR A 145 -17.88 -5.26 8.94
N ASN A 146 -16.88 -5.98 8.42
CA ASN A 146 -15.48 -5.60 8.44
C ASN A 146 -14.96 -5.43 7.02
N TYR A 147 -14.81 -4.18 6.59
CA TYR A 147 -14.49 -3.83 5.21
C TYR A 147 -13.75 -2.50 5.12
N ILE A 148 -13.19 -2.20 3.95
CA ILE A 148 -12.56 -0.92 3.64
C ILE A 148 -13.21 -0.37 2.37
N ARG A 149 -13.65 0.87 2.44
CA ARG A 149 -14.22 1.57 1.29
C ARG A 149 -13.16 2.43 0.64
N LEU A 150 -12.98 2.25 -0.66
CA LEU A 150 -12.30 3.22 -1.50
C LEU A 150 -13.29 4.32 -1.88
N HIS A 151 -12.87 5.58 -1.81
CA HIS A 151 -13.68 6.72 -2.19
C HIS A 151 -13.52 7.07 -3.67
N GLY A 152 -14.53 7.75 -4.21
CA GLY A 152 -14.53 8.22 -5.59
C GLY A 152 -15.56 9.32 -5.88
N GLU A 153 -15.61 9.66 -7.16
CA GLU A 153 -16.47 10.69 -7.72
C GLU A 153 -17.94 10.28 -7.79
N ALA A 154 -18.85 11.26 -7.83
CA ALA A 154 -20.27 10.99 -8.05
C ALA A 154 -20.61 10.59 -9.51
N ALA A 155 -19.63 10.63 -10.42
CA ALA A 155 -19.78 10.26 -11.83
C ALA A 155 -18.60 9.45 -12.37
N GLN A 156 -18.84 8.80 -13.50
CA GLN A 156 -17.79 8.19 -14.33
C GLN A 156 -16.95 9.28 -15.01
N ASP A 157 -15.68 9.00 -15.26
CA ASP A 157 -14.75 9.86 -16.00
C ASP A 157 -14.01 9.01 -17.03
N ALA A 158 -14.16 9.35 -18.31
CA ALA A 158 -13.55 8.61 -19.40
C ALA A 158 -12.01 8.69 -19.39
N ASN A 159 -11.43 9.72 -18.77
CA ASN A 159 -9.98 9.85 -18.63
C ASN A 159 -9.43 9.02 -17.47
N TYR A 160 -10.28 8.71 -16.48
CA TYR A 160 -9.93 7.98 -15.26
C TYR A 160 -10.94 6.86 -14.99
N PRO A 161 -11.10 5.91 -15.94
CA PRO A 161 -12.14 4.92 -15.82
C PRO A 161 -11.82 3.93 -14.69
N THR A 162 -12.86 3.61 -13.92
CA THR A 162 -12.83 2.57 -12.88
C THR A 162 -13.86 1.52 -13.21
N TYR A 163 -13.52 0.26 -12.91
CA TYR A 163 -14.40 -0.87 -13.13
C TYR A 163 -14.48 -1.75 -11.88
N GLN A 164 -15.57 -2.49 -11.76
CA GLN A 164 -15.79 -3.46 -10.69
C GLN A 164 -16.34 -4.78 -11.21
N ARG A 165 -16.07 -5.86 -10.47
CA ARG A 165 -16.73 -7.15 -10.67
C ARG A 165 -16.84 -7.90 -9.35
N ASN A 166 -17.83 -8.79 -9.28
CA ASN A 166 -18.01 -9.68 -8.14
C ASN A 166 -17.63 -11.12 -8.53
N GLY A 167 -16.36 -11.46 -8.34
CA GLY A 167 -15.82 -12.77 -8.75
C GLY A 167 -15.37 -12.77 -10.22
N ALA A 168 -15.54 -13.90 -10.90
CA ALA A 168 -15.18 -14.04 -12.32
C ALA A 168 -16.19 -13.32 -13.22
N GLY A 169 -15.76 -12.95 -14.43
CA GLY A 169 -16.61 -12.28 -15.41
C GLY A 169 -16.16 -10.85 -15.74
N ALA A 170 -16.86 -10.27 -16.71
CA ALA A 170 -16.56 -8.95 -17.24
C ALA A 170 -16.62 -7.87 -16.15
N TRP A 171 -15.70 -6.91 -16.27
CA TRP A 171 -15.61 -5.74 -15.43
C TRP A 171 -16.66 -4.71 -15.86
N GLY A 172 -17.56 -4.34 -14.95
CA GLY A 172 -18.57 -3.32 -15.16
C GLY A 172 -18.00 -1.93 -14.85
N GLN A 173 -18.19 -0.96 -15.75
CA GLN A 173 -17.74 0.40 -15.53
C GLN A 173 -18.55 1.08 -14.41
N VAL A 174 -17.86 1.74 -13.49
CA VAL A 174 -18.42 2.43 -12.34
C VAL A 174 -17.86 3.84 -12.24
N ASN A 175 -18.30 4.58 -11.23
CA ASN A 175 -17.79 5.88 -10.83
C ASN A 175 -16.25 5.90 -10.74
N SER A 176 -15.62 7.04 -10.96
CA SER A 176 -14.16 7.14 -10.93
C SER A 176 -13.64 7.07 -9.49
N ALA A 177 -12.58 6.30 -9.25
CA ALA A 177 -11.98 6.17 -7.93
C ALA A 177 -10.98 7.28 -7.62
N HIS A 178 -10.81 7.61 -6.34
CA HIS A 178 -9.77 8.54 -5.89
C HIS A 178 -8.46 7.81 -5.64
N TYR A 179 -7.43 8.21 -6.37
CA TYR A 179 -6.09 7.63 -6.28
C TYR A 179 -5.03 8.63 -6.72
N LYS A 180 -3.78 8.38 -6.33
CA LYS A 180 -2.61 9.10 -6.82
C LYS A 180 -1.45 8.13 -7.01
N ILE A 181 -0.69 8.32 -8.08
CA ILE A 181 0.50 7.53 -8.42
C ILE A 181 1.71 8.44 -8.32
N PHE A 182 2.78 7.98 -7.66
CA PHE A 182 4.00 8.76 -7.46
C PHE A 182 5.26 8.03 -7.95
N SER A 183 6.19 8.76 -8.57
CA SER A 183 7.60 8.35 -8.79
C SER A 183 8.47 8.98 -7.70
N GLY A 184 9.35 8.23 -7.02
CA GLY A 184 9.58 8.42 -5.57
C GLY A 184 10.99 8.73 -5.11
N GLU A 185 11.77 9.53 -5.84
CA GLU A 185 13.18 9.77 -5.51
C GLU A 185 13.47 11.10 -4.76
N SER A 186 12.46 11.93 -4.51
CA SER A 186 12.65 13.27 -3.91
C SER A 186 11.67 13.56 -2.76
N GLY A 187 12.02 14.54 -1.92
CA GLY A 187 11.19 14.98 -0.79
C GLY A 187 11.46 14.22 0.50
N LEU A 188 10.46 14.17 1.39
CA LEU A 188 10.57 13.47 2.66
C LEU A 188 10.50 11.95 2.47
N PHE A 189 11.19 11.22 3.33
CA PHE A 189 11.09 9.77 3.37
C PHE A 189 9.66 9.34 3.74
N ARG A 190 9.06 8.40 3.00
CA ARG A 190 7.70 7.95 3.24
C ARG A 190 7.62 6.48 3.61
N HIS A 191 8.42 5.63 2.97
CA HIS A 191 8.38 4.20 3.22
C HIS A 191 9.74 3.52 3.12
N GLY A 192 9.97 2.53 3.98
CA GLY A 192 11.02 1.54 3.76
C GLY A 192 10.37 0.21 3.40
N ILE A 193 10.85 -0.46 2.35
CA ILE A 193 10.40 -1.81 1.98
C ILE A 193 11.50 -2.80 2.33
N TYR A 194 11.15 -3.88 3.02
CA TYR A 194 12.09 -4.90 3.51
C TYR A 194 11.51 -6.28 3.20
N GLY A 195 11.84 -6.83 2.02
CA GLY A 195 11.22 -8.05 1.52
C GLY A 195 9.71 -7.86 1.29
N SER A 196 8.89 -8.64 2.01
CA SER A 196 7.41 -8.53 1.99
C SER A 196 6.86 -7.56 3.04
N GLY A 197 7.70 -7.05 3.93
CA GLY A 197 7.32 -6.05 4.93
C GLY A 197 7.58 -4.63 4.46
N PHE A 198 6.96 -3.66 5.12
CA PHE A 198 7.26 -2.25 4.91
C PHE A 198 7.03 -1.42 6.16
N THR A 199 7.64 -0.24 6.18
CA THR A 199 7.31 0.84 7.09
C THR A 199 6.65 1.97 6.33
N ALA A 200 5.73 2.69 6.96
CA ALA A 200 5.19 3.95 6.44
C ALA A 200 5.36 5.04 7.49
N VAL A 201 5.63 6.26 7.05
CA VAL A 201 5.93 7.39 7.94
C VAL A 201 4.99 8.55 7.62
N GLU A 202 4.34 9.06 8.66
CA GLU A 202 3.58 10.31 8.61
C GLU A 202 4.34 11.41 9.32
N TYR A 203 4.17 12.63 8.83
CA TYR A 203 4.80 13.82 9.38
C TYR A 203 3.74 14.81 9.86
N SER A 204 4.07 15.53 10.93
CA SER A 204 3.35 16.73 11.36
C SER A 204 4.33 17.91 11.29
N GLY A 205 4.28 18.65 10.18
CA GLY A 205 5.34 19.61 9.85
C GLY A 205 6.60 18.85 9.45
N GLU A 206 7.74 19.18 10.09
CA GLU A 206 9.05 18.60 9.77
C GLU A 206 9.39 17.36 10.62
N VAL A 207 8.57 17.01 11.61
CA VAL A 207 8.81 15.87 12.50
C VAL A 207 7.89 14.69 12.18
N ILE A 208 8.39 13.49 12.40
CA ILE A 208 7.62 12.25 12.22
C ILE A 208 6.54 12.18 13.31
N SER A 209 5.27 12.15 12.92
CA SER A 209 4.14 12.03 13.85
C SER A 209 3.77 10.58 14.10
N LYS A 210 3.81 9.74 13.06
CA LYS A 210 3.51 8.31 13.17
C LYS A 210 4.43 7.46 12.31
N MET A 211 4.59 6.22 12.73
CA MET A 211 5.21 5.16 11.94
C MET A 211 4.36 3.91 11.98
N TYR A 212 4.01 3.41 10.80
CA TYR A 212 3.36 2.14 10.61
C TYR A 212 4.43 1.10 10.31
N ARG A 213 4.32 -0.10 10.88
CA ARG A 213 5.22 -1.21 10.59
C ARG A 213 4.44 -2.46 10.27
N TYR A 214 4.65 -2.97 9.07
CA TYR A 214 4.12 -4.25 8.63
C TYR A 214 5.26 -5.22 8.36
N LEU A 215 5.26 -6.35 9.07
CA LEU A 215 6.13 -7.48 8.78
C LEU A 215 5.30 -8.76 8.85
N PRO A 216 4.86 -9.29 7.69
CA PRO A 216 4.07 -10.51 7.68
C PRO A 216 4.91 -11.73 8.06
N PRO A 217 4.29 -12.79 8.61
CA PRO A 217 4.95 -14.09 8.75
C PRO A 217 5.32 -14.67 7.37
N ALA A 218 6.28 -15.59 7.34
CA ALA A 218 6.61 -16.29 6.11
C ALA A 218 5.40 -17.07 5.58
N GLY A 219 5.08 -16.90 4.28
CA GLY A 219 4.04 -17.67 3.60
C GLY A 219 2.60 -17.18 3.80
N THR A 220 2.35 -16.17 4.63
CA THR A 220 1.00 -15.59 4.82
C THR A 220 1.07 -14.08 4.98
N SER A 221 0.01 -13.37 4.59
CA SER A 221 -0.12 -11.92 4.82
C SER A 221 -0.76 -11.58 6.17
N GLN A 222 -1.35 -12.57 6.86
CA GLN A 222 -2.09 -12.38 8.10
C GLN A 222 -1.19 -12.50 9.32
N GLY A 223 -1.39 -11.63 10.31
CA GLY A 223 -0.61 -11.60 11.54
C GLY A 223 0.74 -10.93 11.36
N GLY A 224 1.74 -11.36 12.14
CA GLY A 224 3.05 -10.72 12.18
C GLY A 224 3.04 -9.39 12.93
N ILE A 225 3.96 -8.50 12.60
CA ILE A 225 4.02 -7.14 13.17
C ILE A 225 3.10 -6.24 12.36
N ARG A 226 2.20 -5.54 13.05
CA ARG A 226 1.17 -4.66 12.45
C ARG A 226 0.95 -3.43 13.33
N ASP A 227 2.03 -2.70 13.56
CA ASP A 227 2.05 -1.67 14.59
C ASP A 227 1.79 -0.30 13.99
N VAL A 228 1.04 0.52 14.72
CA VAL A 228 0.94 1.96 14.49
C VAL A 228 1.56 2.66 15.68
N LEU A 229 2.71 3.28 15.48
CA LEU A 229 3.39 4.03 16.53
C LEU A 229 3.12 5.51 16.37
N THR A 230 2.69 6.14 17.46
CA THR A 230 2.57 7.59 17.55
C THR A 230 3.75 8.14 18.35
N PHE A 231 4.37 9.19 17.83
CA PHE A 231 5.53 9.82 18.47
C PHE A 231 5.16 11.10 19.20
N THR A 232 5.75 11.26 20.39
CA THR A 232 5.68 12.49 21.18
C THR A 232 7.03 13.20 21.13
N TRP A 233 7.00 14.47 20.74
CA TRP A 233 8.18 15.33 20.62
C TRP A 233 8.21 16.40 21.72
N ASN A 234 9.40 16.85 22.09
CA ASN A 234 9.63 18.05 22.90
C ASN A 234 10.56 18.99 22.13
N GLY A 235 9.98 20.01 21.48
CA GLY A 235 10.69 20.76 20.44
C GLY A 235 11.16 19.82 19.33
N SER A 236 12.44 19.87 18.99
CA SER A 236 13.06 19.00 17.96
C SER A 236 13.50 17.63 18.48
N TYR A 237 13.23 17.29 19.76
CA TYR A 237 13.70 16.04 20.36
C TYR A 237 12.57 15.00 20.43
N LEU A 238 12.80 13.82 19.84
CA LEU A 238 11.91 12.69 19.99
C LEU A 238 11.97 12.21 21.44
N LYS A 239 10.85 12.31 22.16
CA LYS A 239 10.78 11.95 23.58
C LYS A 239 10.37 10.50 23.79
N ARG A 240 9.31 10.05 23.10
CA ARG A 240 8.70 8.72 23.25
C ARG A 240 7.97 8.29 21.98
N GLY A 241 7.89 6.98 21.75
CA GLY A 241 6.90 6.35 20.87
C GLY A 241 5.96 5.50 21.71
N ALA A 242 4.68 5.45 21.33
CA ALA A 242 3.66 4.60 21.93
C ALA A 242 2.81 3.96 20.83
N LEU A 243 2.29 2.76 21.11
CA LEU A 243 1.30 2.07 20.26
C LEU A 243 -0.09 2.69 20.41
#